data_AF-A0A967K6U3-F1
#
_entry.id   AF-A0A967K6U3-F1
#
_cell.length_a   1.000
_cell.length_b   1.000
_cell.length_c   1.000
_cell.angle_alpha   90.00
_cell.angle_beta   90.00
_cell.angle_gamma   90.00
#
_symmetry.space_group_name_H-M   'P 1'
#
loop_
_entity.id
_entity.type
_entity.pdbx_description
1 polymer ?
#
loop_
_entity_poly.entity_id
_entity_poly.type
_entity_poly.pdbx_seq_one_letter_code
_entity_poly.pdbx_strand_id
1 'polypeptide(L)'
;GRSHTLYEEVHTVHTKEKPTSHKRFMLKLKSMLPDDCRPIIVTDGGFRAPWFKMMIKLGWDYVGRIRGQTKYRETEHHQWKPIKHYYRRATKTPTYLGCMDVTRNNTFHCQLVLYKGKAKGRHRLNQAGERTYCKHSEVHAEREKEPWILATSLPVTSKLAKRVVRIYSTRMQIEESFRDIKSYRLGIGL
;
A
#
# COMPACT_ATOMS: atom_id res chain seq x y z
N GLY A 1 16.95 -7.58 6.04
CA GLY A 1 16.56 -8.99 5.89
C GLY A 1 15.85 -9.15 4.56
N ARG A 2 16.13 -10.24 3.85
CA ARG A 2 15.41 -10.61 2.62
C ARG A 2 14.04 -11.18 2.99
N SER A 3 13.03 -10.91 2.18
CA SER A 3 11.71 -11.56 2.29
C SER A 3 11.77 -12.97 1.71
N HIS A 4 11.06 -13.91 2.33
CA HIS A 4 10.82 -15.23 1.77
C HIS A 4 9.43 -15.25 1.11
N THR A 5 9.37 -15.67 -0.15
CA THR A 5 8.10 -15.83 -0.85
C THR A 5 7.42 -17.10 -0.36
N LEU A 6 6.29 -16.94 0.33
CA LEU A 6 5.42 -18.06 0.71
C LEU A 6 4.51 -18.48 -0.44
N TYR A 7 3.96 -17.50 -1.15
CA TYR A 7 3.00 -17.73 -2.22
C TYR A 7 3.06 -16.61 -3.26
N GLU A 8 2.98 -16.99 -4.52
CA GLU A 8 2.99 -16.10 -5.68
C GLU A 8 2.00 -16.64 -6.73
N GLU A 9 1.24 -15.74 -7.36
CA GLU A 9 0.38 -16.04 -8.51
C GLU A 9 0.69 -15.07 -9.66
N VAL A 10 0.76 -15.60 -10.88
CA VAL A 10 0.86 -14.79 -12.11
C VAL A 10 -0.53 -14.69 -12.74
N HIS A 11 -0.95 -13.46 -13.04
CA HIS A 11 -2.25 -13.18 -13.63
C HIS A 11 -2.10 -12.51 -15.00
N THR A 12 -2.90 -12.94 -15.96
CA THR A 12 -3.01 -12.29 -17.26
C THR A 12 -3.73 -10.94 -17.12
N VAL A 13 -3.66 -10.11 -18.17
CA VAL A 13 -4.36 -8.81 -18.23
C VAL A 13 -5.87 -8.96 -17.97
N HIS A 14 -6.48 -10.08 -18.38
CA HIS A 14 -7.91 -10.34 -18.18
C HIS A 14 -8.27 -10.59 -16.72
N THR A 15 -7.37 -11.21 -15.95
CA THR A 15 -7.59 -11.57 -14.54
C THR A 15 -6.98 -10.59 -13.54
N LYS A 16 -6.10 -9.69 -14.01
CA LYS A 16 -5.42 -8.69 -13.19
C LYS A 16 -6.41 -7.70 -12.57
N GLU A 17 -6.17 -7.31 -11.31
CA GLU A 17 -6.94 -6.30 -10.56
C GLU A 17 -8.44 -6.61 -10.37
N LYS A 18 -8.86 -7.86 -10.61
CA LYS A 18 -10.25 -8.28 -10.41
C LYS A 18 -10.52 -8.66 -8.94
N PRO A 19 -11.66 -8.24 -8.35
CA PRO A 19 -12.03 -8.62 -6.98
C PRO A 19 -12.09 -10.14 -6.76
N THR A 20 -12.48 -10.91 -7.78
CA THR A 20 -12.53 -12.37 -7.75
C THR A 20 -11.13 -12.98 -7.61
N SER A 21 -10.17 -12.52 -8.41
CA SER A 21 -8.77 -12.93 -8.33
C SER A 21 -8.18 -12.61 -6.95
N HIS A 22 -8.40 -11.39 -6.46
CA HIS A 22 -7.99 -10.96 -5.12
C HIS A 22 -8.57 -11.86 -4.02
N LYS A 23 -9.86 -12.18 -4.09
CA LYS A 23 -10.51 -13.06 -3.11
C LYS A 23 -9.92 -14.46 -3.13
N ARG A 24 -9.74 -15.04 -4.32
CA ARG A 24 -9.18 -16.38 -4.49
C ARG A 24 -7.76 -16.46 -3.94
N PHE A 25 -6.91 -15.49 -4.28
CA PHE A 25 -5.54 -15.39 -3.77
C PHE A 25 -5.52 -15.37 -2.24
N MET A 26 -6.33 -14.53 -1.63
CA MET A 26 -6.35 -14.40 -0.16
C MET A 26 -6.90 -15.63 0.56
N LEU A 27 -7.90 -16.31 -0.02
CA LEU A 27 -8.39 -17.58 0.53
C LEU A 27 -7.35 -18.69 0.43
N LYS A 28 -6.62 -18.76 -0.69
CA LYS A 28 -5.54 -19.73 -0.86
C LYS A 28 -4.40 -19.46 0.10
N LEU A 29 -3.99 -18.20 0.25
CA LEU A 29 -2.99 -17.79 1.24
C LEU A 29 -3.44 -18.13 2.66
N LYS A 30 -4.71 -17.90 3.01
CA LYS A 30 -5.25 -18.25 4.33
C LYS A 30 -5.19 -19.76 4.60
N SER A 31 -5.46 -20.59 3.60
CA SER A 31 -5.37 -22.05 3.73
C SER A 31 -3.95 -22.59 3.94
N MET A 32 -2.91 -21.78 3.66
CA MET A 32 -1.51 -22.15 3.86
C MET A 32 -0.96 -21.74 5.23
N LEU A 33 -1.68 -20.88 5.95
CA LEU A 33 -1.23 -20.34 7.23
C LEU A 33 -1.95 -21.08 8.38
N PRO A 34 -1.29 -21.24 9.54
CA PRO A 34 -1.95 -21.69 10.76
C PRO A 34 -3.15 -20.81 11.15
N ASP A 35 -4.17 -21.39 11.79
CA ASP A 35 -5.40 -20.68 12.16
C ASP A 35 -5.19 -19.54 13.16
N ASP A 36 -4.13 -19.62 13.98
CA ASP A 36 -3.72 -18.58 14.93
C ASP A 36 -2.90 -17.45 14.28
N CYS A 37 -2.52 -17.61 13.01
CA CYS A 37 -1.76 -16.61 12.28
C CYS A 37 -2.64 -15.43 11.83
N ARG A 38 -2.28 -14.23 12.30
CA ARG A 38 -2.94 -12.96 11.92
C ARG A 38 -1.94 -12.03 11.22
N PRO A 39 -1.69 -12.22 9.92
CA PRO A 39 -0.74 -11.39 9.18
C PRO A 39 -1.24 -9.95 9.03
N ILE A 40 -0.29 -9.04 8.83
CA ILE A 40 -0.55 -7.65 8.45
C ILE A 40 -0.31 -7.50 6.96
N ILE A 41 -1.37 -7.30 6.19
CA ILE A 41 -1.31 -7.22 4.73
C ILE A 41 -0.95 -5.80 4.30
N VAL A 42 0.15 -5.65 3.56
CA VAL A 42 0.64 -4.35 3.09
C VAL A 42 0.32 -4.15 1.61
N THR A 43 -0.35 -3.04 1.26
CA THR A 43 -0.75 -2.75 -0.12
C THR A 43 -0.56 -1.30 -0.54
N ASP A 44 -0.16 -1.04 -1.79
CA ASP A 44 -0.10 0.33 -2.34
C ASP A 44 -1.50 0.82 -2.79
N GLY A 45 -1.61 2.08 -3.19
CA GLY A 45 -2.87 2.77 -3.45
C GLY A 45 -3.60 2.40 -4.74
N GLY A 46 -3.39 1.18 -5.25
CA GLY A 46 -4.27 0.54 -6.23
C GLY A 46 -5.49 -0.13 -5.59
N PHE A 47 -5.41 -0.48 -4.31
CA PHE A 47 -6.48 -1.20 -3.60
C PHE A 47 -7.52 -0.23 -3.03
N ARG A 48 -8.79 -0.61 -3.15
CA ARG A 48 -9.95 0.21 -2.75
C ARG A 48 -10.71 -0.42 -1.58
N ALA A 49 -11.74 0.27 -1.10
CA ALA A 49 -12.57 -0.17 0.02
C ALA A 49 -12.96 -1.67 0.08
N PRO A 50 -13.36 -2.35 -1.02
CA PRO A 50 -13.67 -3.77 -0.97
C PRO A 50 -12.51 -4.65 -0.47
N TRP A 51 -11.28 -4.28 -0.80
CA TRP A 51 -10.07 -4.99 -0.36
C TRP A 51 -9.90 -4.91 1.16
N PHE A 52 -9.99 -3.70 1.73
CA PHE A 52 -9.85 -3.50 3.17
C PHE A 52 -10.95 -4.21 3.96
N LYS A 53 -12.20 -4.15 3.48
CA LYS A 53 -13.32 -4.90 4.07
C LYS A 53 -13.09 -6.41 4.03
N MET A 54 -12.48 -6.92 2.97
CA MET A 54 -12.13 -8.33 2.84
C MET A 54 -11.08 -8.75 3.87
N MET A 55 -10.05 -7.93 4.12
CA MET A 55 -9.01 -8.24 5.12
C MET A 55 -9.62 -8.38 6.52
N ILE A 56 -10.49 -7.44 6.91
CA ILE A 56 -11.21 -7.50 8.18
C ILE A 56 -12.10 -8.75 8.26
N LYS A 57 -12.83 -9.08 7.20
CA LYS A 57 -13.66 -10.31 7.14
C LYS A 57 -12.83 -11.60 7.28
N LEU A 58 -11.57 -11.59 6.87
CA LEU A 58 -10.67 -12.72 7.04
C LEU A 58 -10.08 -12.81 8.45
N GLY A 59 -10.30 -11.79 9.29
CA GLY A 59 -9.70 -11.68 10.63
C GLY A 59 -8.24 -11.20 10.61
N TRP A 60 -7.81 -10.58 9.49
CA TRP A 60 -6.44 -10.14 9.28
C TRP A 60 -6.32 -8.61 9.35
N ASP A 61 -5.13 -8.15 9.70
CA ASP A 61 -4.82 -6.73 9.76
C ASP A 61 -4.28 -6.23 8.42
N TYR A 62 -4.33 -4.91 8.21
CA TYR A 62 -3.78 -4.32 6.99
C TYR A 62 -3.08 -2.98 7.24
N VAL A 63 -2.16 -2.64 6.34
CA VAL A 63 -1.61 -1.29 6.16
C VAL A 63 -1.61 -0.96 4.67
N GLY A 64 -2.49 -0.05 4.25
CA GLY A 64 -2.66 0.32 2.85
C GLY A 64 -2.43 1.80 2.59
N ARG A 65 -1.80 2.17 1.48
CA ARG A 65 -1.74 3.57 1.06
C ARG A 65 -3.04 4.00 0.42
N ILE A 66 -3.56 5.15 0.85
CA ILE A 66 -4.68 5.84 0.21
C ILE A 66 -4.13 7.02 -0.58
N ARG A 67 -4.60 7.18 -1.81
CA ARG A 67 -4.16 8.24 -2.73
C ARG A 67 -5.23 8.62 -3.74
N GLY A 68 -4.88 9.52 -4.65
CA GLY A 68 -5.74 9.94 -5.75
C GLY A 68 -6.89 10.84 -5.30
N GLN A 69 -8.09 10.57 -5.83
CA GLN A 69 -9.31 11.35 -5.55
C GLN A 69 -10.10 10.79 -4.34
N THR A 70 -9.42 10.05 -3.47
CA THR A 70 -10.07 9.50 -2.27
C THR A 70 -10.53 10.63 -1.35
N LYS A 71 -11.71 10.46 -0.77
CA LYS A 71 -12.28 11.39 0.21
C LYS A 71 -12.37 10.71 1.58
N TYR A 72 -12.27 11.51 2.62
CA TYR A 72 -12.42 11.10 4.01
C TYR A 72 -13.51 11.93 4.69
N ARG A 73 -14.00 11.44 5.82
CA ARG A 73 -14.93 12.13 6.72
C ARG A 73 -14.60 11.77 8.17
N GLU A 74 -14.56 12.75 9.05
CA GLU A 74 -14.15 12.58 10.45
C GLU A 74 -15.28 12.01 11.32
N THR A 75 -16.48 12.57 11.19
CA THR A 75 -17.71 12.05 11.84
C THR A 75 -18.89 12.15 10.88
N GLU A 76 -20.01 11.49 11.18
CA GLU A 76 -21.16 11.44 10.28
C GLU A 76 -21.70 12.82 9.87
N HIS A 77 -21.58 13.80 10.76
CA HIS A 77 -22.03 15.18 10.57
C HIS A 77 -21.06 16.04 9.74
N HIS A 78 -19.84 15.57 9.49
CA HIS A 78 -18.86 16.31 8.70
C HIS A 78 -19.02 16.09 7.19
N GLN A 79 -18.64 17.09 6.40
CA GLN A 79 -18.59 16.95 4.95
C GLN A 79 -17.40 16.09 4.50
N TRP A 80 -17.58 15.42 3.36
CA TRP A 80 -16.51 14.65 2.71
C TRP A 80 -15.42 15.56 2.16
N LYS A 81 -14.19 15.43 2.66
CA LYS A 81 -13.02 16.21 2.24
C LYS A 81 -12.05 15.36 1.44
N PRO A 82 -11.33 15.91 0.45
CA PRO A 82 -10.31 15.18 -0.27
C PRO A 82 -9.11 14.87 0.66
N ILE A 83 -8.55 13.66 0.57
CA ILE A 83 -7.38 13.29 1.40
C ILE A 83 -6.17 14.22 1.18
N LYS A 84 -6.09 14.84 -0.01
CA LYS A 84 -5.04 15.80 -0.38
C LYS A 84 -5.00 17.02 0.54
N HIS A 85 -6.09 17.31 1.26
CA HIS A 85 -6.13 18.35 2.29
C HIS A 85 -5.02 18.17 3.34
N TYR A 86 -4.66 16.92 3.68
CA TYR A 86 -3.59 16.64 4.64
C TYR A 86 -2.17 16.80 4.08
N TYR A 87 -1.98 16.91 2.76
CA TYR A 87 -0.63 16.91 2.16
C TYR A 87 0.22 18.09 2.65
N ARG A 88 -0.39 19.25 2.90
CA ARG A 88 0.29 20.44 3.44
C ARG A 88 0.76 20.26 4.89
N ARG A 89 0.09 19.40 5.66
CA ARG A 89 0.43 19.08 7.06
C ARG A 89 1.46 17.95 7.19
N ALA A 90 1.87 17.35 6.07
CA ALA A 90 2.71 16.17 6.09
C ALA A 90 4.16 16.50 6.43
N THR A 91 4.69 15.87 7.48
CA THR A 91 6.08 16.07 7.94
C THR A 91 6.85 14.76 7.96
N LYS A 92 8.14 14.84 8.30
CA LYS A 92 9.00 13.66 8.52
C LYS A 92 8.65 12.88 9.78
N THR A 93 7.80 13.44 10.63
CA THR A 93 7.30 12.77 11.83
C THR A 93 5.98 12.07 11.47
N PRO A 94 5.86 10.76 11.68
CA PRO A 94 4.59 10.06 11.52
C PRO A 94 3.51 10.65 12.44
N THR A 95 2.39 11.07 11.87
CA THR A 95 1.28 11.69 12.62
C THR A 95 0.04 10.82 12.49
N TYR A 96 -0.55 10.44 13.62
CA TYR A 96 -1.87 9.82 13.63
C TYR A 96 -2.93 10.90 13.40
N LEU A 97 -3.80 10.70 12.41
CA LEU A 97 -4.84 11.66 12.04
C LEU A 97 -6.16 11.40 12.78
N GLY A 98 -6.40 10.18 13.26
CA GLY A 98 -7.65 9.76 13.87
C GLY A 98 -8.28 8.56 13.16
N CYS A 99 -9.40 8.10 13.71
CA CYS A 99 -10.26 7.11 13.08
C CYS A 99 -11.28 7.84 12.19
N MET A 100 -11.37 7.46 10.92
CA MET A 100 -12.14 8.18 9.92
C MET A 100 -12.84 7.23 8.96
N ASP A 101 -13.91 7.74 8.36
CA ASP A 101 -14.58 7.12 7.23
C ASP A 101 -13.87 7.47 5.94
N VAL A 102 -13.64 6.45 5.10
CA VAL A 102 -12.93 6.61 3.82
C VAL A 102 -13.80 6.11 2.66
N THR A 103 -13.86 6.91 1.59
CA THR A 103 -14.71 6.76 0.39
C THR A 103 -16.21 6.90 0.63
N ARG A 104 -16.92 7.62 -0.25
CA ARG A 104 -18.37 7.92 -0.09
C ARG A 104 -19.29 6.73 -0.42
N ASN A 105 -19.04 6.05 -1.54
CA ASN A 105 -19.96 5.03 -2.06
C ASN A 105 -19.77 3.66 -1.42
N ASN A 106 -18.60 3.39 -0.82
CA ASN A 106 -18.30 2.13 -0.17
C ASN A 106 -17.50 2.39 1.11
N THR A 107 -18.08 3.19 2.00
CA THR A 107 -17.43 3.65 3.23
C THR A 107 -16.85 2.50 4.02
N PHE A 108 -15.61 2.65 4.45
CA PHE A 108 -14.99 1.80 5.46
C PHE A 108 -14.34 2.67 6.52
N HIS A 109 -14.39 2.20 7.76
CA HIS A 109 -13.87 2.89 8.92
C HIS A 109 -12.44 2.38 9.21
N CYS A 110 -11.49 3.30 9.38
CA CYS A 110 -10.09 2.93 9.60
C CYS A 110 -9.30 4.03 10.30
N GLN A 111 -8.15 3.64 10.88
CA GLN A 111 -7.19 4.58 11.42
C GLN A 111 -6.32 5.15 10.29
N LEU A 112 -6.15 6.48 10.26
CA LEU A 112 -5.32 7.15 9.27
C LEU A 112 -4.00 7.66 9.87
N VAL A 113 -2.91 7.45 9.14
CA VAL A 113 -1.57 7.93 9.49
C VAL A 113 -0.99 8.73 8.33
N LEU A 114 -0.43 9.89 8.64
CA LEU A 114 0.23 10.80 7.70
C LEU A 114 1.74 10.76 7.87
N TYR A 115 2.48 10.70 6.77
CA TYR A 115 3.94 10.75 6.77
C TYR A 115 4.49 11.29 5.45
N LYS A 116 5.56 12.08 5.50
CA LYS A 116 6.34 12.50 4.32
C LYS A 116 7.83 12.31 4.58
N GLY A 117 8.43 11.33 3.91
CA GLY A 117 9.87 11.08 3.99
C GLY A 117 10.71 12.19 3.35
N LYS A 118 12.02 12.18 3.62
CA LYS A 118 12.98 12.98 2.84
C LYS A 118 12.91 12.55 1.38
N ALA A 119 12.92 13.52 0.46
CA ALA A 119 13.07 13.23 -0.96
C ALA A 119 14.40 12.48 -1.15
N LYS A 120 14.35 11.32 -1.82
CA LYS A 120 15.52 10.47 -2.05
C LYS A 120 16.27 10.82 -3.35
N GLY A 121 15.83 11.85 -4.08
CA GLY A 121 16.46 12.26 -5.35
C GLY A 121 16.52 11.16 -6.42
N ARG A 122 15.67 10.14 -6.34
CA ARG A 122 15.73 8.99 -7.23
C ARG A 122 15.21 9.38 -8.61
N HIS A 123 16.04 9.15 -9.62
CA HIS A 123 15.68 9.28 -11.03
C HIS A 123 15.88 7.93 -11.71
N ARG A 124 15.00 7.59 -12.65
CA ARG A 124 15.24 6.44 -13.52
C ARG A 124 16.36 6.81 -14.47
N LEU A 125 17.43 6.01 -14.46
CA LEU A 125 18.53 6.13 -15.41
C LEU A 125 18.31 5.12 -16.54
N ASN A 126 18.74 5.46 -17.76
CA ASN A 126 18.85 4.53 -18.87
C ASN A 126 20.10 3.65 -18.68
N GLN A 127 20.36 2.73 -19.61
CA GLN A 127 21.56 1.89 -19.57
C GLN A 127 22.87 2.69 -19.69
N ALA A 128 22.81 3.91 -20.27
CA ALA A 128 23.94 4.84 -20.37
C ALA A 128 24.13 5.72 -19.11
N GLY A 129 23.32 5.53 -18.06
CA GLY A 129 23.43 6.32 -16.83
C GLY A 129 22.78 7.71 -16.91
N GLU A 130 22.12 8.04 -18.01
CA GLU A 130 21.44 9.31 -18.21
C GLU A 130 20.00 9.25 -17.73
N ARG A 131 19.46 10.41 -17.33
CA ARG A 131 18.08 10.50 -16.86
C ARG A 131 17.10 10.15 -17.98
N THR A 132 16.22 9.18 -17.73
CA THR A 132 15.15 8.84 -18.67
C THR A 132 13.97 9.81 -18.49
N TYR A 133 13.62 10.52 -19.55
CA TYR A 133 12.43 11.37 -19.64
C TYR A 133 11.32 10.63 -20.37
N CYS A 134 10.51 9.88 -19.63
CA CYS A 134 9.29 9.30 -20.19
C CYS A 134 8.12 9.52 -19.24
N LYS A 135 6.93 9.73 -19.80
CA LYS A 135 5.71 10.05 -19.04
C LYS A 135 5.44 9.07 -17.90
N HIS A 136 5.68 7.77 -18.12
CA HIS A 136 5.57 6.76 -17.07
C HIS A 136 6.56 6.99 -15.92
N SER A 137 7.85 7.20 -16.23
CA SER A 137 8.90 7.48 -15.25
C SER A 137 8.57 8.72 -14.41
N GLU A 138 8.10 9.79 -15.05
CA GLU A 138 7.72 11.03 -14.36
C GLU A 138 6.50 10.86 -13.47
N VAL A 139 5.46 10.17 -13.95
CA VAL A 139 4.29 9.85 -13.13
C VAL A 139 4.73 9.03 -11.92
N HIS A 140 5.56 8.00 -12.07
CA HIS A 140 6.07 7.23 -10.93
C HIS A 140 6.91 8.08 -9.97
N ALA A 141 7.77 8.95 -10.49
CA ALA A 141 8.58 9.85 -9.66
C ALA A 141 7.72 10.83 -8.86
N GLU A 142 6.71 11.43 -9.47
CA GLU A 142 5.77 12.31 -8.77
C GLU A 142 4.99 11.57 -7.68
N ARG A 143 4.56 10.32 -7.95
CA ARG A 143 3.88 9.47 -6.95
C ARG A 143 4.75 9.17 -5.73
N GLU A 144 6.05 9.00 -5.90
CA GLU A 144 6.98 8.77 -4.79
C GLU A 144 7.29 10.04 -3.99
N LYS A 145 7.09 11.23 -4.58
CA LYS A 145 7.21 12.52 -3.88
C LYS A 145 5.96 12.85 -3.04
N GLU A 146 4.80 12.28 -3.37
CA GLU A 146 3.56 12.47 -2.62
C GLU A 146 3.69 11.94 -1.18
N PRO A 147 3.18 12.68 -0.17
CA PRO A 147 3.03 12.15 1.18
C PRO A 147 2.28 10.81 1.21
N TRP A 148 2.61 9.99 2.20
CA TRP A 148 1.89 8.76 2.50
C TRP A 148 0.74 9.08 3.43
N ILE A 149 -0.47 8.78 2.98
CA ILE A 149 -1.65 8.62 3.82
C ILE A 149 -1.90 7.13 3.88
N LEU A 150 -1.79 6.56 5.07
CA LEU A 150 -1.88 5.13 5.30
C LEU A 150 -3.15 4.83 6.11
N ALA A 151 -4.01 3.97 5.57
CA ALA A 151 -5.07 3.34 6.32
C ALA A 151 -4.56 2.06 6.97
N THR A 152 -5.00 1.83 8.20
CA THR A 152 -4.68 0.62 8.94
C THR A 152 -5.90 0.17 9.74
N SER A 153 -5.92 -1.10 10.12
CA SER A 153 -6.83 -1.69 11.10
C SER A 153 -6.18 -1.87 12.48
N LEU A 154 -4.88 -1.60 12.60
CA LEU A 154 -4.11 -1.87 13.81
C LEU A 154 -4.63 -1.05 15.00
N PRO A 155 -4.57 -1.63 16.22
CA PRO A 155 -5.08 -0.98 17.43
C PRO A 155 -4.33 0.32 17.74
N VAL A 156 -5.08 1.31 18.23
CA VAL A 156 -4.55 2.63 18.58
C VAL A 156 -3.64 2.51 19.80
N THR A 157 -2.39 2.91 19.61
CA THR A 157 -1.37 2.97 20.66
C THR A 157 -0.54 4.23 20.45
N SER A 158 0.20 4.68 21.47
CA SER A 158 1.12 5.83 21.36
C SER A 158 2.18 5.66 20.27
N LYS A 159 2.47 4.42 19.85
CA LYS A 159 3.45 4.08 18.82
C LYS A 159 2.83 3.73 17.47
N LEU A 160 1.50 3.82 17.31
CA LEU A 160 0.78 3.40 16.09
C LEU A 160 1.37 4.04 14.83
N ALA A 161 1.47 5.37 14.79
CA ALA A 161 1.93 6.09 13.60
C ALA A 161 3.34 5.64 13.16
N LYS A 162 4.26 5.51 14.12
CA LYS A 162 5.63 5.03 13.86
C LYS A 162 5.64 3.59 13.36
N ARG A 163 4.83 2.70 13.97
CA ARG A 163 4.71 1.29 13.59
C ARG A 163 4.16 1.14 12.17
N VAL A 164 3.09 1.85 11.83
CA VAL A 164 2.43 1.82 10.51
C VAL A 164 3.39 2.28 9.41
N VAL A 165 4.10 3.39 9.62
CA VAL A 165 5.10 3.88 8.66
C VAL A 165 6.24 2.88 8.48
N ARG A 166 6.71 2.25 9.57
CA ARG A 166 7.75 1.22 9.49
C ARG A 166 7.28 0.01 8.68
N ILE A 167 6.08 -0.50 8.95
CA ILE A 167 5.49 -1.61 8.18
C ILE A 167 5.37 -1.21 6.70
N TYR A 168 4.78 -0.06 6.39
CA TYR A 168 4.64 0.37 5.00
C TYR A 168 5.97 0.66 4.29
N SER A 169 7.02 1.00 5.05
CA SER A 169 8.36 1.21 4.49
C SER A 169 8.99 -0.07 3.91
N THR A 170 8.51 -1.25 4.31
CA THR A 170 8.99 -2.55 3.80
C THR A 170 8.36 -2.95 2.46
N ARG A 171 7.36 -2.22 1.95
CA ARG A 171 6.63 -2.55 0.72
C ARG A 171 7.52 -2.81 -0.51
N MET A 172 8.71 -2.22 -0.55
CA MET A 172 9.65 -2.33 -1.67
C MET A 172 10.41 -3.67 -1.68
N GLN A 173 10.38 -4.45 -0.59
CA GLN A 173 11.00 -5.79 -0.53
C GLN A 173 10.42 -6.72 -1.61
N ILE A 174 9.11 -6.60 -1.88
CA ILE A 174 8.44 -7.38 -2.93
C ILE A 174 8.96 -6.99 -4.33
N GLU A 175 9.24 -5.71 -4.57
CA GLU A 175 9.81 -5.26 -5.86
C GLU A 175 11.25 -5.74 -6.07
N GLU A 176 12.03 -5.85 -4.99
CA GLU A 176 13.37 -6.43 -5.02
C GLU A 176 13.28 -7.91 -5.42
N SER A 177 12.38 -8.70 -4.80
CA SER A 177 12.15 -10.10 -5.18
C SER A 177 11.72 -10.26 -6.64
N PHE A 178 10.80 -9.42 -7.13
CA PHE A 178 10.41 -9.44 -8.55
C PHE A 178 11.56 -9.05 -9.50
N ARG A 179 12.47 -8.17 -9.08
CA ARG A 179 13.63 -7.78 -9.89
C ARG A 179 14.62 -8.92 -10.01
N ASP A 180 14.84 -9.67 -8.94
CA ASP A 180 15.73 -10.82 -8.92
C ASP A 180 15.22 -11.91 -9.88
N ILE A 181 13.91 -12.21 -9.85
CA ILE A 181 13.25 -13.15 -10.78
C ILE A 181 13.42 -12.69 -12.25
N LYS A 182 13.36 -11.38 -12.51
CA LYS A 182 13.51 -10.81 -13.86
C LYS A 182 14.96 -10.61 -14.29
N SER A 183 15.94 -10.88 -13.42
CA SER A 183 17.35 -10.66 -13.73
C SER A 183 17.90 -11.83 -14.56
N TYR A 184 18.19 -11.56 -15.82
CA TYR A 184 18.70 -12.55 -16.79
C TYR A 184 20.00 -13.25 -16.36
N ARG A 185 20.77 -12.69 -15.41
CA ARG A 185 22.07 -13.24 -14.97
C ARG A 185 21.96 -14.39 -13.95
N LEU A 186 20.80 -14.60 -13.35
CA LEU A 186 20.53 -15.72 -12.41
C LEU A 186 19.22 -16.47 -12.76
N GLY A 187 18.60 -16.15 -13.90
CA GLY A 187 17.32 -16.71 -14.30
C GLY A 187 17.45 -18.13 -14.83
N ILE A 188 16.82 -19.09 -14.15
CA ILE A 188 16.25 -20.24 -14.84
C ILE A 188 15.21 -19.66 -15.79
N GLY A 189 15.59 -19.50 -17.05
CA GLY A 189 14.66 -19.18 -18.11
C GLY A 189 13.66 -20.32 -18.23
N LEU A 190 12.39 -20.02 -18.00
CA LEU A 190 11.27 -20.77 -18.53
C LEU A 190 10.64 -19.91 -19.63
#